data_AF-A0A7Y4ZNI1-F1
#
_entry.id   AF-A0A7Y4ZNI1-F1
#
_cell.length_a   1.000
_cell.length_b   1.000
_cell.length_c   1.000
_cell.angle_alpha   90.00
_cell.angle_beta   90.00
_cell.angle_gamma   90.00
#
_symmetry.space_group_name_H-M   'P 1'
#
loop_
_entity.id
_entity.type
_entity.pdbx_description
1 polymer ?
#
loop_
_entity_poly.entity_id
_entity_poly.type
_entity_poly.pdbx_seq_one_letter_code
_entity_poly.pdbx_strand_id
1 'polypeptide(L)'
;RYAAKVVPDYDATVGEARRSARAMNGQQSGDPKKLAQAFLTLAAAEKPPLRFIAGADAVGALEASIASRRADLEAFRELSLSLAIS
;
A
#
# COMPACT_ATOMS: atom_id res chain seq x y z
N ARG A 1 8.58 -24.65 -5.43
CA ARG A 1 9.62 -23.59 -5.43
C ARG A 1 9.61 -22.92 -6.81
N TYR A 2 9.02 -21.72 -6.97
CA TYR A 2 8.81 -21.06 -8.27
C TYR A 2 9.62 -19.76 -8.48
N ALA A 3 10.52 -19.41 -7.55
CA ALA A 3 11.17 -18.09 -7.53
C ALA A 3 12.47 -17.97 -8.34
N ALA A 4 12.77 -18.88 -9.27
CA ALA A 4 14.07 -18.93 -9.94
C ALA A 4 14.08 -18.43 -11.40
N LYS A 5 12.94 -18.13 -12.02
CA LYS A 5 12.92 -17.59 -13.40
C LYS A 5 13.08 -16.07 -13.39
N VAL A 6 14.29 -15.62 -13.70
CA VAL A 6 14.57 -14.22 -14.07
C VAL A 6 14.28 -14.07 -15.56
N VAL A 7 13.53 -13.04 -15.93
CA VAL A 7 13.32 -12.67 -17.34
C VAL A 7 14.23 -11.47 -17.60
N PRO A 8 15.23 -11.58 -18.51
CA PRO A 8 16.24 -10.54 -18.72
C PRO A 8 15.65 -9.15 -19.00
N ASP A 9 14.58 -9.09 -19.79
CA ASP A 9 13.91 -7.84 -20.19
C ASP A 9 13.29 -7.06 -19.02
N TYR A 10 13.10 -7.71 -17.86
CA TYR A 10 12.54 -7.11 -16.66
C TYR A 10 13.59 -6.91 -15.55
N ASP A 11 14.88 -7.15 -15.83
CA ASP A 11 15.91 -7.05 -14.79
C ASP A 11 16.11 -5.61 -14.30
N ALA A 12 15.96 -4.63 -15.19
CA ALA A 12 16.05 -3.21 -14.85
C ALA A 12 14.85 -2.69 -14.03
N THR A 13 13.77 -3.46 -13.87
CA THR A 13 12.59 -3.04 -13.11
C THR A 13 12.33 -3.98 -11.95
N VAL A 14 11.79 -5.17 -12.24
CA VAL A 14 11.46 -6.18 -11.25
C VAL A 14 12.73 -6.80 -10.66
N GLY A 15 13.80 -6.92 -11.46
CA GLY A 15 15.11 -7.36 -10.96
C GLY A 15 15.70 -6.38 -9.95
N GLU A 16 15.63 -5.08 -10.23
CA GLU A 16 16.05 -4.02 -9.31
C GLU A 16 15.22 -4.01 -8.03
N ALA A 17 13.89 -4.06 -8.14
CA ALA A 17 13.01 -4.15 -6.97
C ALA A 17 13.32 -5.35 -6.07
N ARG A 18 13.63 -6.53 -6.67
CA ARG A 18 14.05 -7.72 -5.92
C ARG A 18 15.40 -7.52 -5.23
N ARG A 19 16.37 -6.86 -5.88
CA ARG A 19 17.68 -6.56 -5.28
C ARG A 19 17.53 -5.60 -4.10
N SER A 20 16.74 -4.54 -4.26
CA SER A 20 16.44 -3.58 -3.18
C SER A 20 15.72 -4.26 -2.01
N ALA A 21 14.71 -5.10 -2.27
CA ALA A 21 14.02 -5.85 -1.22
C ALA A 21 14.94 -6.82 -0.45
N ARG A 22 15.89 -7.47 -1.15
CA ARG A 22 16.90 -8.31 -0.50
C ARG A 22 17.90 -7.50 0.33
N ALA A 23 18.32 -6.34 -0.16
CA ALA A 23 19.23 -5.45 0.56
C ALA A 23 18.59 -4.85 1.82
N MET A 24 17.28 -4.60 1.79
CA MET A 24 16.50 -4.13 2.94
C MET A 24 16.13 -5.23 3.94
N ASN A 25 16.40 -6.51 3.65
CA ASN A 25 16.10 -7.62 4.55
C ASN A 25 16.85 -7.44 5.89
N GLY A 26 16.11 -7.31 6.99
CA GLY A 26 16.66 -7.01 8.33
C GLY A 26 16.97 -5.53 8.59
N GLN A 27 16.83 -4.65 7.59
CA GLN A 27 16.95 -3.18 7.72
C GLN A 27 15.63 -2.47 7.42
N GLN A 28 14.52 -3.22 7.36
CA GLN A 28 13.20 -2.64 7.16
C GLN A 28 12.92 -1.64 8.29
N SER A 29 12.62 -0.41 7.92
CA SER A 29 12.22 0.64 8.85
C SER A 29 10.97 0.19 9.61
N GLY A 30 11.03 0.21 10.94
CA GLY A 30 9.94 -0.21 11.82
C GLY A 30 10.39 -1.19 12.90
N ASP A 31 9.45 -1.65 13.71
CA ASP A 31 9.69 -2.60 14.79
C ASP A 31 8.90 -3.89 14.50
N PRO A 32 9.56 -4.99 14.11
CA PRO A 32 8.91 -6.26 13.81
C PRO A 32 8.08 -6.81 14.98
N LYS A 33 8.46 -6.52 16.24
CA LYS A 33 7.69 -6.95 17.42
C LYS A 33 6.37 -6.18 17.50
N LYS A 34 6.40 -4.87 17.25
CA LYS A 34 5.17 -4.06 17.20
C LYS A 34 4.25 -4.49 16.06
N LEU A 35 4.82 -4.84 14.90
CA LEU A 35 4.03 -5.35 13.77
C LEU A 35 3.36 -6.70 14.09
N ALA A 36 4.10 -7.64 14.69
CA ALA A 36 3.53 -8.91 15.13
C ALA A 36 2.39 -8.70 16.14
N GLN A 37 2.57 -7.79 17.11
CA GLN A 37 1.52 -7.44 18.07
C GLN A 37 0.29 -6.83 17.38
N ALA A 38 0.48 -5.96 16.38
CA ALA A 38 -0.62 -5.41 15.61
C ALA A 38 -1.42 -6.50 14.87
N PHE A 39 -0.75 -7.52 14.33
CA PHE A 39 -1.44 -8.65 13.70
C PHE A 39 -2.26 -9.47 14.70
N LEU A 40 -1.76 -9.72 15.90
CA LEU A 40 -2.54 -10.38 16.95
C LEU A 40 -3.79 -9.56 17.31
N THR A 41 -3.65 -8.24 17.44
CA THR A 41 -4.79 -7.34 17.69
C THR A 41 -5.82 -7.40 16.56
N LEU A 42 -5.38 -7.38 15.30
CA LEU A 42 -6.27 -7.45 14.14
C LEU A 42 -6.98 -8.80 14.05
N ALA A 43 -6.28 -9.89 14.32
CA ALA A 43 -6.86 -11.24 14.31
C ALA A 43 -7.90 -11.45 15.41
N ALA A 44 -7.75 -10.74 16.54
CA ALA A 44 -8.68 -10.79 17.67
C ALA A 44 -9.84 -9.77 17.56
N ALA A 45 -9.85 -8.89 16.55
CA ALA A 45 -10.89 -7.89 16.39
C ALA A 45 -12.20 -8.54 15.92
N GLU A 46 -13.33 -8.15 16.52
CA GLU A 46 -14.66 -8.63 16.11
C GLU A 46 -14.96 -8.27 14.65
N LYS A 47 -14.49 -7.10 14.21
CA LYS A 47 -14.65 -6.58 12.85
C LYS A 47 -13.31 -6.03 12.35
N PRO A 48 -12.41 -6.90 11.85
CA PRO A 48 -11.12 -6.44 11.36
C PRO A 48 -11.30 -5.59 10.09
N PRO A 49 -10.46 -4.58 9.88
CA PRO A 49 -10.49 -3.81 8.65
C PRO A 49 -10.03 -4.66 7.47
N LEU A 50 -10.56 -4.39 6.28
CA LEU A 50 -10.11 -5.04 5.04
C LEU A 50 -8.63 -4.72 4.72
N ARG A 51 -8.15 -3.55 5.14
CA ARG A 51 -6.77 -3.08 4.95
C ARG A 51 -6.25 -2.45 6.23
N PHE A 52 -5.04 -2.84 6.62
CA PHE A 52 -4.30 -2.22 7.72
C PHE A 52 -3.07 -1.52 7.17
N ILE A 53 -2.85 -0.27 7.57
CA ILE A 53 -1.69 0.52 7.17
C ILE A 53 -0.70 0.54 8.33
N ALA A 54 0.51 0.02 8.08
CA ALA A 54 1.54 -0.12 9.10
C ALA A 54 2.66 0.90 8.87
N GLY A 55 2.84 1.82 9.81
CA GLY A 55 3.91 2.84 9.77
C GLY A 55 3.38 4.24 9.46
N ALA A 56 4.04 5.25 10.03
CA ALA A 56 3.64 6.65 9.90
C ALA A 56 3.82 7.19 8.46
N ASP A 57 4.86 6.72 7.78
CA ASP A 57 5.12 7.00 6.36
C ASP A 57 4.00 6.44 5.47
N ALA A 58 3.60 5.18 5.70
CA ALA A 58 2.52 4.55 4.95
C ALA A 58 1.16 5.22 5.22
N VAL A 59 0.91 5.63 6.47
CA VAL A 59 -0.29 6.42 6.84
C VAL A 59 -0.31 7.74 6.10
N GLY A 60 0.77 8.54 6.18
CA GLY A 60 0.85 9.84 5.50
C GLY A 60 0.71 9.72 3.97
N ALA A 61 1.29 8.68 3.37
CA ALA A 61 1.14 8.41 1.94
C ALA A 61 -0.31 8.10 1.56
N LEU A 62 -1.02 7.31 2.35
CA LEU A 62 -2.44 7.03 2.10
C LEU A 62 -3.30 8.29 2.29
N GLU A 63 -3.07 9.06 3.34
CA GLU A 63 -3.79 10.31 3.61
C GLU A 63 -3.65 11.29 2.45
N ALA A 64 -2.42 11.52 1.96
CA ALA A 64 -2.16 12.37 0.81
C ALA A 64 -2.89 11.86 -0.45
N SER A 65 -2.87 10.54 -0.66
CA SER A 65 -3.52 9.89 -1.80
C SER A 65 -5.05 10.02 -1.74
N ILE A 66 -5.66 9.92 -0.56
CA ILE A 66 -7.09 10.14 -0.34
C ILE A 66 -7.44 11.61 -0.57
N ALA A 67 -6.65 12.53 0.00
CA ALA A 67 -6.86 13.97 -0.12
C ALA A 67 -6.84 14.42 -1.60
N SER A 68 -5.86 13.95 -2.37
CA SER A 68 -5.77 14.25 -3.81
C SER A 68 -7.00 13.76 -4.58
N ARG A 69 -7.40 12.48 -4.42
CA ARG A 69 -8.59 11.96 -5.11
C ARG A 69 -9.87 12.69 -4.70
N ARG A 70 -9.98 13.09 -3.44
CA ARG A 70 -11.11 13.88 -2.97
C ARG A 70 -11.11 15.27 -3.62
N ALA A 71 -9.97 15.93 -3.71
CA ALA A 71 -9.86 17.22 -4.39
C ALA A 71 -10.31 17.13 -5.86
N ASP A 72 -9.86 16.10 -6.57
CA ASP A 72 -10.28 15.85 -7.96
C ASP A 72 -11.80 15.61 -8.06
N LEU A 73 -12.37 14.80 -7.15
CA LEU A 73 -13.81 14.56 -7.09
C LEU A 73 -14.59 15.86 -6.88
N GLU A 74 -14.18 16.69 -5.92
CA GLU A 74 -14.88 17.96 -5.64
C GLU A 74 -14.76 18.94 -6.80
N ALA A 75 -13.59 19.04 -7.44
CA ALA A 75 -13.36 19.92 -8.59
C ALA A 75 -14.27 19.60 -9.79
N PHE A 76 -14.63 18.32 -9.97
CA PHE A 76 -15.45 17.86 -11.10
C PHE A 76 -16.83 17.31 -10.67
N ARG A 77 -17.29 17.62 -9.45
CA ARG A 77 -18.52 17.05 -8.87
C ARG A 77 -19.75 17.31 -9.74
N GLU A 78 -20.01 18.57 -10.08
CA GLU A 78 -21.20 18.95 -10.86
C GLU A 78 -21.20 18.31 -12.26
N LEU A 79 -20.04 18.33 -12.93
CA LEU A 79 -19.88 17.68 -14.22
C LEU A 79 -20.10 16.15 -14.13
N SER A 80 -19.62 15.52 -13.06
CA SER A 80 -19.82 14.08 -12.86
C SER A 80 -21.28 13.73 -12.59
N LEU A 81 -21.98 14.57 -11.82
CA LEU A 81 -23.39 14.39 -11.49
C LEU A 81 -24.32 14.65 -12.69
N SER A 82 -23.94 15.52 -13.62
CA SER A 82 -24.75 15.82 -14.81
C SER A 82 -24.91 14.64 -15.77
N LEU A 83 -24.08 13.59 -15.64
CA LEU A 83 -24.16 12.37 -16.44
C LEU A 83 -25.16 11.34 -15.88
N ALA A 84 -25.80 11.60 -14.75
CA ALA A 84 -26.87 10.75 -14.24
C ALA A 84 -28.06 10.77 -15.21
N ILE A 85 -28.51 9.60 -15.66
CA ILE A 85 -29.72 9.47 -16.47
C ILE A 85 -30.91 9.73 -15.55
N SER A 86 -31.73 10.74 -15.87
CA SER A 86 -33.02 10.98 -15.20
C SER A 86 -34.08 9.97 -15.64
#